data_AF-A0A6G3X297-F1
#
_entry.id   AF-A0A6G3X297-F1
#
_cell.length_a   1.000
_cell.length_b   1.000
_cell.length_c   1.000
_cell.angle_alpha   90.00
_cell.angle_beta   90.00
_cell.angle_gamma   90.00
#
_symmetry.space_group_name_H-M   'P 1'
#
loop_
_entity.id
_entity.type
_entity.pdbx_description
1 polymer ?
#
loop_
_entity_poly.entity_id
_entity_poly.type
_entity_poly.pdbx_seq_one_letter_code
_entity_poly.pdbx_strand_id
1 'polypeptide(L)' 'TKDTWYVYKVYKTLPETSKFNVDVIQPVPEESGVDEPGRYITLTTCTPVYTSKYRYIVWGELERTEKVDKDRTKPVELR' A
#
# COMPACT_ATOMS: atom_id res chain seq x y z
N THR A 1 -2.73 -13.75 -2.52
CA THR A 1 -1.95 -14.85 -1.88
C THR A 1 -2.35 -16.18 -2.52
N LYS A 2 -1.91 -17.32 -1.98
CA LYS A 2 -2.30 -18.64 -2.49
C LYS A 2 -3.83 -18.81 -2.47
N ASP A 3 -4.46 -18.44 -1.34
CA ASP A 3 -5.85 -18.80 -1.04
C ASP A 3 -6.78 -17.59 -0.83
N THR A 4 -6.26 -16.36 -0.87
CA THR A 4 -7.05 -15.15 -0.63
C THR A 4 -6.56 -13.99 -1.48
N TRP A 5 -7.49 -13.33 -2.17
CA TRP A 5 -7.33 -12.02 -2.78
C TRP A 5 -7.53 -10.95 -1.71
N TYR A 6 -6.62 -9.98 -1.66
CA TYR A 6 -6.69 -8.82 -0.77
C TYR A 6 -6.79 -7.60 -1.66
N VAL A 7 -7.91 -6.90 -1.60
CA VAL A 7 -8.16 -5.72 -2.43
C VAL A 7 -7.95 -4.50 -1.55
N TYR A 8 -6.92 -3.72 -1.87
CA TYR A 8 -6.60 -2.46 -1.18
C TYR A 8 -6.98 -1.28 -2.06
N LYS A 9 -7.51 -0.23 -1.45
CA LYS A 9 -7.81 1.04 -2.10
C LYS A 9 -6.82 2.10 -1.65
N VAL A 10 -6.16 2.74 -2.60
CA VAL A 10 -5.24 3.85 -2.34
C VAL A 10 -6.04 5.03 -1.80
N TYR A 11 -5.55 5.65 -0.72
CA TYR A 11 -6.17 6.82 -0.12
C TYR A 11 -5.23 8.04 -0.05
N LYS A 12 -3.90 7.83 0.00
CA LYS A 12 -2.93 8.94 0.05
C LYS A 12 -1.59 8.57 -0.56
N THR A 13 -0.87 9.58 -1.02
CA THR A 13 0.52 9.49 -1.48
C THR A 13 1.38 10.56 -0.81
N LEU A 14 2.67 10.26 -0.65
CA LEU A 14 3.71 11.21 -0.25
C LEU A 14 4.76 11.24 -1.37
N PRO A 15 4.74 12.28 -2.23
CA PRO A 15 5.55 12.28 -3.45
C PRO A 15 7.07 12.25 -3.23
N GLU A 16 7.52 12.79 -2.10
CA GLU A 16 8.94 12.84 -1.77
C GLU A 16 9.12 12.83 -0.24
N THR A 17 9.96 11.91 0.25
CA THR A 17 10.43 11.89 1.62
C THR A 17 11.88 11.41 1.69
N SER A 18 12.53 11.65 2.83
CA SER A 18 13.89 11.15 3.07
C SER A 18 13.95 9.63 2.92
N LYS A 19 15.01 9.11 2.29
CA LYS A 19 15.28 7.66 2.25
C LYS A 19 15.49 7.03 3.63
N PHE A 20 15.64 7.85 4.68
CA PHE A 20 15.76 7.44 6.08
C PHE A 20 14.46 7.57 6.88
N ASN A 21 13.39 8.10 6.28
CA ASN A 21 12.10 8.16 6.94
C ASN A 21 11.48 6.76 6.98
N VAL A 22 11.62 6.10 8.13
CA VAL A 22 11.01 4.79 8.41
C VAL A 22 9.62 4.91 9.04
N ASP A 23 9.20 6.12 9.42
CA ASP A 23 7.92 6.34 10.09
C ASP A 23 6.74 6.09 9.15
N VAL A 24 6.96 6.23 7.84
CA VAL A 24 5.97 5.93 6.77
C VAL A 24 5.52 4.46 6.72
N ILE A 25 6.25 3.52 7.34
CA ILE A 25 5.90 2.09 7.42
C ILE A 25 5.46 1.64 8.81
N GLN A 26 5.23 2.56 9.75
CA GLN A 26 4.68 2.22 11.07
C GLN A 26 3.27 1.61 10.94
N PRO A 27 2.78 0.88 11.96
CA PRO A 27 1.43 0.31 11.94
C PRO A 27 0.32 1.34 11.67
N VAL A 28 0.50 2.58 12.16
CA VAL A 28 -0.37 3.75 11.92
C VAL A 28 0.55 4.93 11.55
N PRO A 29 0.87 5.15 10.27
CA PRO A 29 1.79 6.21 9.85
C PRO A 29 1.15 7.59 9.96
N GLU A 30 1.71 8.49 10.78
CA GLU A 30 1.18 9.84 10.97
C GLU A 30 1.04 10.61 9.63
N GLU A 31 2.04 10.52 8.77
CA GLU A 31 2.04 11.17 7.46
C GLU A 31 0.99 10.60 6.50
N SER A 32 0.45 9.40 6.72
CA SER A 32 -0.64 8.87 5.91
C SER A 32 -1.98 9.53 6.24
N GLY A 33 -2.10 10.21 7.40
CA GLY A 33 -3.32 10.89 7.82
C GLY A 33 -4.41 9.96 8.36
N VAL A 34 -4.08 8.71 8.66
CA VAL A 34 -4.91 7.82 9.48
C VAL A 34 -4.45 7.89 10.93
N ASP A 35 -5.39 7.81 11.86
CA ASP A 35 -5.18 7.98 13.30
C ASP A 35 -5.58 6.74 14.12
N GLU A 36 -6.25 5.77 13.50
CA GLU A 36 -6.71 4.55 14.14
C GLU A 36 -5.99 3.29 13.59
N PRO A 37 -5.89 2.21 14.40
CA PRO A 37 -5.41 0.93 13.90
C PRO A 37 -6.32 0.36 12.80
N GLY A 38 -5.71 -0.08 11.71
CA GLY A 38 -6.42 -0.63 10.56
C GLY A 38 -5.61 -1.66 9.78
N ARG A 39 -6.05 -1.96 8.55
CA ARG A 39 -5.37 -2.90 7.66
C ARG A 39 -4.81 -2.15 6.47
N TYR A 40 -3.58 -1.70 6.61
CA TYR A 40 -2.93 -0.86 5.61
C TYR A 40 -1.91 -1.64 4.77
N ILE A 41 -1.67 -1.13 3.57
CA ILE A 41 -0.54 -1.50 2.72
C ILE A 41 0.26 -0.24 2.39
N THR A 42 1.59 -0.34 2.48
CA THR A 42 2.51 0.74 2.13
C THR A 42 3.40 0.29 0.98
N LEU A 43 3.40 1.05 -0.11
CA LEU A 43 4.32 0.84 -1.24
C LEU A 43 5.36 1.94 -1.24
N THR A 44 6.63 1.57 -1.32
CA THR A 44 7.76 2.51 -1.30
C THR A 44 8.64 2.31 -2.52
N THR A 45 9.02 3.38 -3.20
CA THR A 45 9.97 3.32 -4.32
C THR A 45 10.93 4.50 -4.30
N CYS A 46 12.00 4.45 -5.09
CA CYS A 46 12.93 5.56 -5.26
C CYS A 46 12.30 6.70 -6.07
N THR A 47 12.68 7.93 -5.77
CA THR A 47 12.32 9.12 -6.57
C THR A 47 13.45 10.16 -6.50
N PRO A 48 13.65 10.98 -7.55
CA PRO A 48 13.11 10.86 -8.91
C PRO A 48 13.61 9.62 -9.67
N VAL A 49 12.99 9.35 -10.84
CA VAL A 49 13.38 8.26 -11.74
C VAL A 49 14.89 8.31 -12.02
N TYR A 50 15.53 7.13 -12.10
CA TYR A 50 16.98 6.94 -12.26
C TYR A 50 17.86 7.39 -11.09
N THR A 51 17.26 7.76 -9.95
CA THR A 51 18.00 8.11 -8.73
C THR A 51 17.49 7.32 -7.53
N SER A 52 18.19 7.41 -6.40
CA SER A 52 17.79 6.84 -5.11
C SER A 52 17.81 7.89 -3.98
N LYS A 53 17.72 9.17 -4.35
CA LYS A 53 17.88 10.32 -3.45
C LYS A 53 16.79 10.38 -2.39
N TYR A 54 15.54 10.19 -2.81
CA TYR A 54 14.36 10.23 -1.96
C TYR A 54 13.50 8.97 -2.13
N ARG A 55 12.37 8.94 -1.43
CA ARG A 55 11.34 7.90 -1.58
C ARG A 55 9.98 8.50 -1.92
N TYR A 56 9.25 7.82 -2.78
CA TYR A 56 7.84 8.04 -3.07
C TYR A 56 7.02 6.98 -2.36
N ILE A 57 6.00 7.39 -1.61
CA ILE A 57 5.18 6.50 -0.78
C ILE A 57 3.73 6.53 -1.26
N VAL A 58 3.10 5.35 -1.27
CA VAL A 58 1.66 5.18 -1.47
C VAL A 58 1.10 4.38 -0.31
N TRP A 59 0.00 4.85 0.28
CA TRP A 59 -0.76 4.10 1.27
C TRP A 59 -2.11 3.68 0.72
N GLY A 60 -2.50 2.45 1.03
CA GLY A 60 -3.83 1.93 0.77
C GLY A 60 -4.40 1.21 1.99
N GLU A 61 -5.72 1.09 2.03
CA GLU A 61 -6.46 0.40 3.08
C GLU A 61 -7.20 -0.81 2.50
N LEU A 62 -7.27 -1.90 3.25
CA LEU A 62 -7.94 -3.13 2.83
C LEU A 62 -9.44 -2.87 2.71
N GLU A 63 -9.94 -2.84 1.49
CA GLU A 63 -11.37 -2.67 1.22
C GLU A 63 -12.12 -3.99 1.45
N ARG A 64 -11.57 -5.11 0.98
CA ARG A 64 -12.16 -6.44 1.16
C ARG A 64 -11.17 -7.58 0.92
N THR A 65 -11.60 -8.77 1.33
CA THR A 65 -10.91 -10.04 1.01
C THR A 65 -11.86 -11.00 0.30
N GLU A 66 -11.35 -11.71 -0.69
CA GLU A 66 -12.10 -12.75 -1.41
C GLU A 66 -11.32 -14.06 -1.35
N LYS A 67 -11.99 -15.16 -0.96
CA LYS A 67 -11.37 -16.49 -0.99
C LYS A 67 -11.14 -16.90 -2.45
N VAL A 68 -9.96 -17.44 -2.72
CA VAL A 68 -9.63 -17.98 -4.04
C VAL A 68 -10.42 -19.27 -4.21
N ASP A 69 -11.20 -19.35 -5.29
CA ASP A 69 -11.93 -20.56 -5.68
C ASP A 69 -11.04 -21.52 -6.50
N LYS A 70 -11.60 -22.68 -6.87
CA LYS A 70 -10.89 -23.72 -7.65
C LYS A 70 -10.35 -23.21 -8.99
N ASP A 71 -11.01 -22.22 -9.59
CA ASP A 71 -10.69 -21.69 -10.92
C ASP A 71 -9.81 -20.43 -10.80
N ARG A 72 -9.47 -20.03 -9.57
CA ARG A 72 -8.79 -18.78 -9.22
C ARG A 72 -9.44 -17.57 -9.89
N THR A 73 -10.76 -17.48 -9.85
CA THR A 73 -11.53 -16.37 -10.42
C THR A 73 -10.97 -15.04 -9.94
N LYS A 74 -10.74 -14.12 -10.89
CA LYS A 74 -10.16 -12.82 -10.62
C LYS A 74 -11.20 -11.87 -10.00
N PRO A 75 -10.81 -11.05 -8.99
CA PRO A 75 -11.61 -9.91 -8.52
C PRO A 75 -11.95 -8.95 -9.67
N VAL A 76 -13.00 -8.14 -9.49
CA VAL A 76 -13.50 -7.21 -10.53
C VAL A 76 -12.41 -6.25 -11.02
N GLU A 77 -11.47 -5.87 -10.17
CA GLU A 77 -10.35 -4.98 -10.47
C GLU A 77 -9.33 -5.57 -11.45
N LEU A 78 -9.37 -6.89 -11.66
CA LEU A 78 -8.43 -7.63 -12.50
C LEU A 78 -9.11 -8.35 -13.68
N ARG A 79 -10.40 -8.08 -13.93
CA ARG A 79 -11.16 -8.65 -15.05
C ARG A 79 -10.88 -7.93 -16.36
#